data_AF-A0A0F5IDI6-F1
#
_entry.id   AF-A0A0F5IDI6-F1
#
_cell.length_a   1.000
_cell.length_b   1.000
_cell.length_c   1.000
_cell.angle_alpha   90.00
_cell.angle_beta   90.00
_cell.angle_gamma   90.00
#
_symmetry.space_group_name_H-M   'P 1'
#
loop_
_entity.id
_entity.type
_entity.pdbx_description
1 polymer ?
#
loop_
_entity_poly.entity_id
_entity_poly.type
_entity_poly.pdbx_seq_one_letter_code
_entity_poly.pdbx_strand_id
1 'polypeptide(L)'
;MAQLVKLQDYVSRYEKDIYQYPSRFVRLKNIQWKSMRRDWERYQGRKVLRQELIEEIETGQGPVTLAGRLKSWFFRHKEEEWPDEFAVNEAFLGVNEVAAAETIDDLRRFFLSELFAFQMKWASSTSQETSYVDRKYFYDELLKLLLQGLPDSFLLMYKPVMQLKSAPVELELILLTPTEVWCLTFLEKEDQSVFIGSRDRFWIKRNGEKSSRVLSPLLTISRAEAVLKAVFQQAELDFPIKKAVISRNGFIDYPEAPASLEVIDSRRFLPWFQRLQGTPSPLKTAQLRAAKALLQSTQTTSTIRPEWERHEGSWLYHTIKEEEEE
;
A
#
# COMPACT_ATOMS: atom_id res chain seq x y z
N MET A 1 7.73 -2.58 -1.80
CA MET A 1 6.33 -2.33 -1.47
C MET A 1 6.04 -0.85 -1.59
N ALA A 2 5.22 -0.46 -2.57
CA ALA A 2 4.72 0.89 -2.78
C ALA A 2 3.84 1.35 -1.61
N GLN A 3 3.49 2.63 -1.60
CA GLN A 3 2.75 3.26 -0.50
C GLN A 3 1.31 3.56 -0.90
N LEU A 4 0.34 2.98 -0.20
CA LEU A 4 -1.07 3.31 -0.33
C LEU A 4 -1.34 4.66 0.33
N VAL A 5 -1.51 5.71 -0.47
CA VAL A 5 -1.72 7.08 0.02
C VAL A 5 -3.20 7.48 0.09
N LYS A 6 -4.08 6.83 -0.67
CA LYS A 6 -5.54 7.04 -0.59
C LYS A 6 -6.27 5.76 -0.98
N LEU A 7 -7.35 5.46 -0.26
CA LEU A 7 -8.27 4.36 -0.55
C LEU A 7 -9.70 4.89 -0.50
N GLN A 8 -10.44 4.80 -1.61
CA GLN A 8 -11.80 5.35 -1.73
C GLN A 8 -11.93 6.78 -1.21
N ASP A 9 -12.94 7.04 -0.39
CA ASP A 9 -13.17 8.26 0.38
C ASP A 9 -12.75 8.07 1.86
N TYR A 10 -11.93 7.07 2.18
CA TYR A 10 -11.45 6.89 3.55
C TYR A 10 -10.42 7.94 3.93
N VAL A 11 -10.35 8.27 5.23
CA VAL A 11 -9.33 9.19 5.74
C VAL A 11 -7.96 8.57 5.62
N SER A 12 -6.98 9.36 5.19
CA SER A 12 -5.60 8.90 5.07
C SER A 12 -4.66 9.77 5.88
N ARG A 13 -3.69 9.15 6.58
CA ARG A 13 -2.62 9.89 7.27
C ARG A 13 -1.83 10.77 6.31
N TYR A 14 -1.72 10.36 5.06
CA TYR A 14 -1.03 11.12 4.01
C TYR A 14 -1.74 12.42 3.64
N GLU A 15 -3.05 12.56 3.93
CA GLU A 15 -3.78 13.81 3.76
C GLU A 15 -3.33 14.87 4.77
N LYS A 16 -2.94 14.44 5.99
CA LYS A 16 -2.41 15.34 7.02
C LYS A 16 -1.06 15.92 6.61
N ASP A 17 -0.12 15.07 6.18
CA ASP A 17 1.20 15.52 5.72
C ASP A 17 1.90 14.54 4.76
N ILE A 18 1.68 14.74 3.46
CA ILE A 18 2.34 13.96 2.41
C ILE A 18 3.86 14.14 2.34
N TYR A 19 4.46 15.15 2.97
CA TYR A 19 5.92 15.32 2.97
C TYR A 19 6.61 14.51 4.08
N GLN A 20 5.89 14.18 5.15
CA GLN A 20 6.45 13.44 6.30
C GLN A 20 6.13 11.95 6.26
N TYR A 21 4.89 11.58 5.96
CA TYR A 21 4.48 10.17 6.06
C TYR A 21 5.23 9.22 5.11
N PRO A 22 5.63 9.62 3.89
CA PRO A 22 6.41 8.73 3.04
C PRO A 22 7.77 8.33 3.59
N SER A 23 8.51 9.27 4.20
CA SER A 23 9.81 8.96 4.81
C SER A 23 9.64 8.14 6.08
N ARG A 24 8.62 8.44 6.90
CA ARG A 24 8.25 7.65 8.08
C ARG A 24 7.92 6.20 7.71
N PHE A 25 7.16 5.98 6.64
CA PHE A 25 6.84 4.64 6.16
C PHE A 25 8.11 3.85 5.81
N VAL A 26 9.02 4.45 5.03
CA VAL A 26 10.28 3.80 4.64
C VAL A 26 11.14 3.47 5.86
N ARG A 27 11.23 4.38 6.83
CA ARG A 27 11.96 4.16 8.08
C ARG A 27 11.35 3.02 8.89
N LEU A 28 10.03 3.03 9.11
CA LEU A 28 9.31 2.00 9.85
C LEU A 28 9.50 0.63 9.20
N LYS A 29 9.33 0.53 7.88
CA LYS A 29 9.57 -0.69 7.11
C LYS A 29 10.98 -1.24 7.34
N ASN A 30 12.00 -0.38 7.29
CA ASN A 30 13.40 -0.80 7.46
C ASN A 30 13.72 -1.25 8.88
N ILE A 31 13.22 -0.54 9.89
CA ILE A 31 13.39 -0.91 11.31
C ILE A 31 12.74 -2.27 11.57
N GLN A 32 11.50 -2.44 11.11
CA GLN A 32 10.71 -3.62 11.38
C GLN A 32 11.26 -4.85 10.65
N TRP A 33 11.70 -4.70 9.40
CA TRP A 33 12.38 -5.77 8.68
C TRP A 33 13.67 -6.22 9.39
N LYS A 34 14.47 -5.26 9.88
CA LYS A 34 15.68 -5.57 10.65
C LYS A 34 15.37 -6.30 11.95
N SER A 35 14.35 -5.86 12.70
CA SER A 35 13.95 -6.52 13.95
C SER A 35 13.46 -7.95 13.67
N MET A 36 12.52 -8.10 12.75
CA MET A 36 11.93 -9.39 12.38
C MET A 36 12.98 -10.39 11.88
N ARG A 37 13.93 -9.93 11.06
CA ARG A 37 15.05 -10.74 10.60
C ARG A 37 15.97 -11.16 11.75
N ARG A 38 16.31 -10.25 12.66
CA ARG A 38 17.14 -10.55 13.83
C ARG A 38 16.48 -11.59 14.73
N ASP A 39 15.17 -11.47 14.94
CA ASP A 39 14.41 -12.40 15.79
C ASP A 39 14.31 -13.79 15.13
N TRP A 40 14.13 -13.83 13.81
CA TRP A 40 14.18 -15.07 13.02
C TRP A 40 15.55 -15.76 13.08
N GLU A 41 16.64 -15.01 12.87
CA GLU A 41 18.03 -15.55 12.95
C GLU A 41 18.31 -16.12 14.35
N ARG A 42 17.83 -15.47 15.42
CA ARG A 42 17.92 -15.98 16.80
C ARG A 42 17.12 -17.27 16.99
N TYR A 43 15.91 -17.34 16.43
CA TYR A 43 15.06 -18.52 16.53
C TYR A 43 15.66 -19.72 15.79
N GLN A 44 16.14 -19.52 14.55
CA GLN A 44 16.82 -20.56 13.78
C GLN A 44 18.08 -21.06 14.48
N GLY A 45 18.90 -20.16 15.03
CA GLY A 45 20.08 -20.53 15.82
C GLY A 45 19.73 -21.37 17.06
N ARG A 46 18.63 -21.03 17.76
CA ARG A 46 18.14 -21.85 18.89
C ARG A 46 17.59 -23.21 18.44
N LYS A 47 16.96 -23.29 17.26
CA LYS A 47 16.43 -24.54 16.70
C LYS A 47 17.57 -25.52 16.36
N VAL A 48 18.62 -25.02 15.70
CA VAL A 48 19.84 -25.80 15.39
C VAL A 48 20.51 -26.28 16.66
N LEU A 49 20.76 -25.38 17.62
CA LEU A 49 21.38 -25.75 18.90
C LEU A 49 20.54 -26.79 19.67
N ARG A 50 19.21 -26.70 19.59
CA ARG A 50 18.30 -27.69 20.20
C ARG A 50 18.39 -29.05 19.51
N GLN A 51 18.52 -29.08 18.18
CA GLN A 51 18.73 -30.33 17.44
C GLN A 51 20.09 -30.96 17.75
N GLU A 52 21.16 -30.16 17.78
CA GLU A 52 22.50 -30.62 18.19
C GLU A 52 22.49 -31.18 19.63
N LEU A 53 21.78 -30.53 20.57
CA LEU A 53 21.61 -31.05 21.93
C LEU A 53 20.90 -32.41 21.96
N ILE A 54 19.87 -32.60 21.14
CA ILE A 54 19.10 -33.85 21.11
C ILE A 54 19.96 -34.97 20.51
N GLU A 55 20.70 -34.70 19.43
CA GLU A 55 21.62 -35.66 18.82
C GLU A 55 22.80 -36.04 19.76
N GLU A 56 23.34 -35.09 20.54
CA GLU A 56 24.39 -35.38 21.54
C GLU A 56 23.86 -36.21 22.74
N ILE A 57 22.63 -35.96 23.18
CA ILE A 57 21.96 -36.76 24.23
C ILE A 57 21.71 -38.19 23.74
N GLU A 58 21.33 -38.35 22.47
CA GLU A 58 21.12 -39.67 21.85
C GLU A 58 22.44 -40.41 21.56
N THR A 59 23.55 -39.70 21.31
CA THR A 59 24.89 -40.29 21.05
C THR A 59 25.76 -40.45 22.31
N GLY A 60 25.30 -40.00 23.47
CA GLY A 60 25.87 -40.36 24.78
C GLY A 60 27.16 -39.64 25.18
N GLN A 61 27.49 -38.49 24.59
CA GLN A 61 28.65 -37.67 24.99
C GLN A 61 28.21 -36.54 25.94
N GLY A 62 28.81 -36.45 27.12
CA GLY A 62 28.33 -35.65 28.26
C GLY A 62 28.40 -34.11 28.13
N PRO A 63 27.79 -33.37 29.08
CA PRO A 63 27.27 -31.99 28.90
C PRO A 63 28.31 -30.86 29.06
N VAL A 64 29.60 -31.13 28.88
CA VAL A 64 30.68 -30.23 29.37
C VAL A 64 31.23 -29.28 28.29
N THR A 65 30.97 -29.54 27.01
CA THR A 65 31.52 -28.78 25.86
C THR A 65 30.70 -27.55 25.45
N LEU A 66 29.44 -27.44 25.89
CA LEU A 66 28.50 -26.41 25.40
C LEU A 66 28.38 -25.16 26.30
N ALA A 67 28.59 -25.29 27.61
CA ALA A 67 28.47 -24.16 28.55
C ALA A 67 29.46 -23.02 28.25
N GLY A 68 30.65 -23.36 27.71
CA GLY A 68 31.67 -22.38 27.31
C GLY A 68 31.39 -21.65 25.98
N ARG A 69 30.59 -22.24 25.08
CA ARG A 69 30.25 -21.68 23.76
C ARG A 69 28.96 -20.85 23.77
N LEU A 70 28.03 -21.18 24.66
CA LEU A 70 26.79 -20.41 24.86
C LEU A 70 27.04 -19.04 25.51
N LYS A 71 28.03 -18.95 26.40
CA LYS A 71 28.38 -17.69 27.08
C LYS A 71 28.99 -16.67 26.11
N SER A 72 29.76 -17.08 25.11
CA SER A 72 30.37 -16.16 24.14
C SER A 72 29.37 -15.59 23.11
N TRP A 73 28.24 -16.25 22.88
CA TRP A 73 27.18 -15.79 21.97
C TRP A 73 26.19 -14.82 22.62
N PHE A 74 25.96 -14.94 23.94
CA PHE A 74 25.10 -14.01 24.70
C PHE A 74 25.76 -12.65 25.00
N PHE A 75 27.09 -12.57 25.08
CA PHE A 75 27.81 -11.34 25.48
C PHE A 75 28.37 -10.50 24.31
N ARG A 76 27.98 -10.78 23.07
CA ARG A 76 28.56 -10.10 21.89
C ARG A 76 27.54 -9.46 20.98
N HIS A 77 26.61 -8.66 21.50
CA HIS A 77 26.15 -7.50 20.75
C HIS A 77 25.62 -6.39 21.67
N LYS A 78 26.39 -5.29 21.68
CA LYS A 78 26.03 -3.96 22.15
C LYS A 78 24.64 -3.63 21.62
N GLU A 79 23.73 -3.27 22.52
CA GLU A 79 22.48 -2.58 22.18
C GLU A 79 22.84 -1.34 21.38
N GLU A 80 22.59 -1.40 20.07
CA GLU A 80 22.32 -0.20 19.30
C GLU A 80 20.95 0.27 19.77
N GLU A 81 20.94 1.19 20.73
CA GLU A 81 19.75 1.96 21.10
C GLU A 81 19.29 2.71 19.86
N TRP A 82 18.11 2.34 19.34
CA TRP A 82 17.43 3.13 18.32
C TRP A 82 16.64 4.22 19.05
N PRO A 83 16.93 5.52 18.83
CA PRO A 83 16.02 6.55 19.26
C PRO A 83 14.83 6.55 18.30
N ASP A 84 13.64 6.17 18.79
CA ASP A 84 12.37 6.79 18.40
C ASP A 84 11.18 6.15 19.13
N GLU A 85 10.47 6.98 19.89
CA GLU A 85 9.16 6.70 20.50
C GLU A 85 8.10 6.17 19.51
N PHE A 86 8.34 6.34 18.20
CA PHE A 86 7.46 5.87 17.12
C PHE A 86 7.44 4.34 16.95
N ALA A 87 8.52 3.63 17.25
CA ALA A 87 8.63 2.19 17.00
C ALA A 87 7.84 1.35 18.02
N VAL A 88 7.56 1.90 19.21
CA VAL A 88 6.98 1.16 20.34
C VAL A 88 5.45 1.06 20.24
N ASN A 89 4.77 2.09 19.74
CA ASN A 89 3.30 2.13 19.62
C ASN A 89 2.75 1.49 18.33
N GLU A 90 3.62 1.21 17.35
CA GLU A 90 3.26 0.62 16.05
C GLU A 90 4.09 -0.64 15.77
N ALA A 91 4.41 -1.42 16.82
CA ALA A 91 5.06 -2.71 16.68
C ALA A 91 4.12 -3.71 15.95
N PHE A 92 4.62 -4.34 14.88
CA PHE A 92 3.96 -5.47 14.25
C PHE A 92 3.95 -6.64 15.25
N LEU A 93 2.78 -6.97 15.79
CA LEU A 93 2.63 -8.07 16.73
C LEU A 93 2.56 -9.39 15.96
N GLY A 94 3.70 -10.07 15.80
CA GLY A 94 3.78 -11.33 15.07
C GLY A 94 4.85 -12.30 15.59
N VAL A 95 5.09 -12.38 16.91
CA VAL A 95 6.11 -13.28 17.50
C VAL A 95 5.89 -14.75 17.08
N ASN A 96 4.63 -15.17 16.90
CA ASN A 96 4.28 -16.53 16.48
C ASN A 96 4.59 -16.82 15.00
N GLU A 97 4.52 -15.82 14.14
CA GLU A 97 4.73 -15.97 12.68
C GLU A 97 6.23 -16.05 12.35
N VAL A 98 7.06 -15.34 13.11
CA VAL A 98 8.52 -15.41 13.00
C VAL A 98 9.04 -16.82 13.30
N ALA A 99 8.42 -17.52 14.27
CA ALA A 99 8.78 -18.89 14.62
C ALA A 99 8.34 -19.93 13.57
N ALA A 100 7.33 -19.61 12.76
CA ALA A 100 6.80 -20.50 11.73
C ALA A 100 7.56 -20.41 10.39
N ALA A 101 8.34 -19.35 10.16
CA ALA A 101 9.09 -19.18 8.92
C ALA A 101 10.31 -20.12 8.87
N GLU A 102 10.34 -21.03 7.88
CA GLU A 102 11.48 -21.92 7.65
C GLU A 102 12.54 -21.29 6.76
N THR A 103 12.12 -20.45 5.81
CA THR A 103 13.01 -19.76 4.87
C THR A 103 12.94 -18.24 5.02
N ILE A 104 13.97 -17.54 4.52
CA ILE A 104 13.98 -16.07 4.49
C ILE A 104 12.89 -15.50 3.57
N ASP A 105 12.50 -16.24 2.54
CA ASP A 105 11.44 -15.84 1.62
C ASP A 105 10.06 -15.98 2.27
N ASP A 106 9.84 -16.99 3.12
CA ASP A 106 8.62 -17.08 3.93
C ASP A 106 8.54 -15.94 4.93
N LEU A 107 9.66 -15.62 5.60
CA LEU A 107 9.74 -14.45 6.48
C LEU A 107 9.40 -13.15 5.73
N ARG A 108 9.89 -13.01 4.49
CA ARG A 108 9.54 -11.87 3.62
C ARG A 108 8.05 -11.83 3.31
N ARG A 109 7.40 -12.97 3.02
CA ARG A 109 5.96 -13.03 2.76
C ARG A 109 5.14 -12.57 3.97
N PHE A 110 5.46 -13.07 5.16
CA PHE A 110 4.82 -12.65 6.42
C PHE A 110 5.04 -11.14 6.68
N PHE A 111 6.25 -10.65 6.47
CA PHE A 111 6.53 -9.22 6.61
C PHE A 111 5.69 -8.38 5.65
N LEU A 112 5.54 -8.80 4.39
CA LEU A 112 4.75 -8.08 3.40
C LEU A 112 3.24 -8.13 3.67
N SER A 113 2.72 -9.22 4.25
CA SER A 113 1.31 -9.28 4.67
C SER A 113 1.03 -8.33 5.83
N GLU A 114 1.93 -8.29 6.82
CA GLU A 114 1.82 -7.39 7.96
C GLU A 114 1.93 -5.93 7.51
N LEU A 115 2.91 -5.62 6.67
CA LEU A 115 3.09 -4.27 6.12
C LEU A 115 1.89 -3.83 5.28
N PHE A 116 1.22 -4.76 4.58
CA PHE A 116 -0.03 -4.49 3.88
C PHE A 116 -1.16 -4.12 4.85
N ALA A 117 -1.38 -4.89 5.91
CA ALA A 117 -2.40 -4.58 6.91
C ALA A 117 -2.16 -3.20 7.57
N PHE A 118 -0.89 -2.87 7.79
CA PHE A 118 -0.50 -1.56 8.31
C PHE A 118 -0.76 -0.40 7.34
N GLN A 119 -0.51 -0.58 6.05
CA GLN A 119 -0.88 0.41 5.05
C GLN A 119 -2.39 0.60 4.97
N MET A 120 -3.18 -0.47 5.07
CA MET A 120 -4.63 -0.38 5.14
C MET A 120 -5.08 0.47 6.33
N LYS A 121 -4.45 0.32 7.50
CA LYS A 121 -4.68 1.17 8.68
C LYS A 121 -4.28 2.63 8.43
N TRP A 122 -3.15 2.89 7.80
CA TRP A 122 -2.70 4.26 7.49
C TRP A 122 -3.59 4.98 6.47
N ALA A 123 -4.16 4.23 5.52
CA ALA A 123 -5.08 4.73 4.51
C ALA A 123 -6.56 4.75 4.96
N SER A 124 -6.83 4.49 6.24
CA SER A 124 -8.20 4.50 6.79
C SER A 124 -8.34 5.08 8.20
N SER A 125 -7.23 5.45 8.85
CA SER A 125 -7.25 5.88 10.24
C SER A 125 -6.16 6.90 10.54
N THR A 126 -6.56 8.01 11.15
CA THR A 126 -5.65 9.02 11.71
C THR A 126 -5.65 8.95 13.23
N SER A 127 -4.93 9.83 13.91
CA SER A 127 -4.94 9.95 15.37
C SER A 127 -6.31 10.30 15.95
N GLN A 128 -7.15 11.01 15.20
CA GLN A 128 -8.43 11.57 15.65
C GLN A 128 -9.64 10.93 14.95
N GLU A 129 -9.44 10.38 13.75
CA GLU A 129 -10.53 9.92 12.90
C GLU A 129 -10.29 8.49 12.43
N THR A 130 -11.38 7.78 12.16
CA THR A 130 -11.40 6.44 11.57
C THR A 130 -12.48 6.32 10.53
N SER A 131 -12.16 5.64 9.43
CA SER A 131 -13.11 5.20 8.42
C SER A 131 -13.25 3.67 8.50
N TYR A 132 -14.48 3.17 8.44
CA TYR A 132 -14.74 1.73 8.43
C TYR A 132 -14.46 1.16 7.04
N VAL A 133 -13.33 0.45 6.92
CA VAL A 133 -12.88 -0.13 5.64
C VAL A 133 -13.71 -1.36 5.30
N ASP A 134 -14.20 -1.40 4.06
CA ASP A 134 -14.85 -2.60 3.52
C ASP A 134 -13.87 -3.77 3.46
N ARG A 135 -14.29 -4.93 3.98
CA ARG A 135 -13.48 -6.16 4.04
C ARG A 135 -12.95 -6.59 2.68
N LYS A 136 -13.64 -6.26 1.58
CA LYS A 136 -13.21 -6.61 0.23
C LYS A 136 -11.78 -6.16 -0.09
N TYR A 137 -11.33 -5.01 0.44
CA TYR A 137 -10.00 -4.47 0.14
C TYR A 137 -8.87 -5.28 0.79
N PHE A 138 -9.14 -5.97 1.90
CA PHE A 138 -8.14 -6.83 2.54
C PHE A 138 -7.86 -8.11 1.74
N TYR A 139 -8.77 -8.50 0.85
CA TYR A 139 -8.66 -9.68 -0.01
C TYR A 139 -8.41 -9.34 -1.48
N ASP A 140 -8.36 -8.05 -1.83
CA ASP A 140 -8.15 -7.59 -3.21
C ASP A 140 -6.73 -7.96 -3.68
N GLU A 141 -6.65 -8.91 -4.62
CA GLU A 141 -5.40 -9.41 -5.18
C GLU A 141 -4.66 -8.37 -6.03
N LEU A 142 -5.39 -7.49 -6.72
CA LEU A 142 -4.78 -6.44 -7.53
C LEU A 142 -4.10 -5.41 -6.63
N LEU A 143 -4.78 -4.99 -5.56
CA LEU A 143 -4.23 -4.06 -4.59
C LEU A 143 -2.98 -4.65 -3.92
N LYS A 144 -3.04 -5.91 -3.49
CA LYS A 144 -1.87 -6.62 -2.92
C LYS A 144 -0.71 -6.72 -3.91
N LEU A 145 -0.98 -7.11 -5.15
CA LEU A 145 0.04 -7.24 -6.19
C LEU A 145 0.77 -5.93 -6.43
N LEU A 146 0.02 -4.83 -6.60
CA LEU A 146 0.60 -3.52 -6.88
C LEU A 146 1.39 -2.99 -5.69
N LEU A 147 0.83 -3.07 -4.48
CA LEU A 147 1.53 -2.60 -3.29
C LEU A 147 2.78 -3.43 -3.05
N GLN A 148 2.69 -4.75 -2.93
CA GLN A 148 3.84 -5.59 -2.59
C GLN A 148 4.89 -5.62 -3.70
N GLY A 149 4.46 -5.61 -4.97
CA GLY A 149 5.34 -5.72 -6.12
C GLY A 149 6.10 -4.44 -6.46
N LEU A 150 5.53 -3.25 -6.26
CA LEU A 150 6.15 -2.00 -6.68
C LEU A 150 7.15 -1.42 -5.64
N PRO A 151 8.07 -0.53 -6.07
CA PRO A 151 9.01 0.14 -5.16
C PRO A 151 8.31 1.07 -4.16
N ASP A 152 8.94 1.29 -3.01
CA ASP A 152 8.44 2.19 -1.95
C ASP A 152 8.49 3.68 -2.31
N SER A 153 9.10 4.04 -3.44
CA SER A 153 9.01 5.39 -4.01
C SER A 153 7.73 5.64 -4.80
N PHE A 154 6.88 4.64 -5.00
CA PHE A 154 5.64 4.77 -5.74
C PHE A 154 4.50 5.05 -4.75
N LEU A 155 3.62 5.98 -5.11
CA LEU A 155 2.45 6.32 -4.31
C LEU A 155 1.19 5.87 -5.07
N LEU A 156 0.35 5.07 -4.41
CA LEU A 156 -0.84 4.47 -4.99
C LEU A 156 -2.09 5.10 -4.37
N MET A 157 -2.99 5.59 -5.22
CA MET A 157 -4.37 5.91 -4.84
C MET A 157 -5.30 4.88 -5.46
N TYR A 158 -5.98 4.11 -4.62
CA TYR A 158 -6.88 3.05 -5.05
C TYR A 158 -8.34 3.49 -4.93
N LYS A 159 -9.01 3.55 -6.07
CA LYS A 159 -10.37 4.03 -6.25
C LYS A 159 -10.69 5.38 -5.61
N PRO A 160 -9.82 6.40 -5.71
CA PRO A 160 -10.03 7.63 -4.96
C PRO A 160 -11.29 8.37 -5.41
N VAL A 161 -12.01 8.93 -4.45
CA VAL A 161 -13.17 9.79 -4.73
C VAL A 161 -12.70 11.24 -4.76
N MET A 162 -12.80 11.88 -5.92
CA MET A 162 -12.38 13.26 -6.13
C MET A 162 -13.57 14.20 -6.00
N GLN A 163 -13.40 15.33 -5.31
CA GLN A 163 -14.39 16.39 -5.21
C GLN A 163 -14.17 17.40 -6.35
N LEU A 164 -14.88 17.24 -7.47
CA LEU A 164 -14.81 18.21 -8.57
C LEU A 164 -16.03 19.13 -8.54
N LYS A 165 -15.81 20.40 -8.21
CA LYS A 165 -16.88 21.38 -7.96
C LYS A 165 -17.81 20.89 -6.84
N SER A 166 -19.01 20.41 -7.18
CA SER A 166 -20.05 19.96 -6.25
C SER A 166 -20.40 18.47 -6.41
N ALA A 167 -19.71 17.73 -7.27
CA ALA A 167 -20.03 16.33 -7.52
C ALA A 167 -18.83 15.42 -7.20
N PRO A 168 -19.04 14.34 -6.43
CA PRO A 168 -18.00 13.34 -6.21
C PRO A 168 -17.82 12.51 -7.48
N VAL A 169 -16.56 12.30 -7.85
CA VAL A 169 -16.16 11.49 -8.99
C VAL A 169 -15.24 10.38 -8.52
N GLU A 170 -15.72 9.14 -8.56
CA GLU A 170 -14.89 7.96 -8.30
C GLU A 170 -13.98 7.69 -9.51
N LEU A 171 -12.69 7.60 -9.24
CA LEU A 171 -11.67 7.16 -10.19
C LEU A 171 -11.29 5.71 -9.90
N GLU A 172 -10.52 5.07 -10.79
CA GLU A 172 -10.11 3.67 -10.60
C GLU A 172 -8.75 3.52 -9.92
N LEU A 173 -7.66 3.79 -10.62
CA LEU A 173 -6.32 3.63 -10.05
C LEU A 173 -5.40 4.72 -10.54
N ILE A 174 -4.81 5.43 -9.59
CA ILE A 174 -3.81 6.46 -9.85
C ILE A 174 -2.51 6.01 -9.22
N LEU A 175 -1.47 5.90 -10.03
CA LEU A 175 -0.13 5.54 -9.58
C LEU A 175 0.82 6.70 -9.85
N LEU A 176 1.32 7.34 -8.80
CA LEU A 176 2.36 8.36 -8.92
C LEU A 176 3.73 7.70 -8.84
N THR A 177 4.49 7.82 -9.91
CA THR A 177 5.91 7.47 -9.96
C THR A 177 6.75 8.73 -9.72
N PRO A 178 8.08 8.60 -9.57
CA PRO A 178 8.95 9.76 -9.42
C PRO A 178 8.99 10.72 -10.61
N THR A 179 8.50 10.33 -11.79
CA THR A 179 8.56 11.16 -13.01
C THR A 179 7.19 11.54 -13.56
N GLU A 180 6.15 10.79 -13.24
CA GLU A 180 4.85 10.92 -13.89
C GLU A 180 3.74 10.27 -13.07
N VAL A 181 2.49 10.60 -13.40
CA VAL A 181 1.30 9.96 -12.84
C VAL A 181 0.63 9.10 -13.89
N TRP A 182 0.23 7.91 -13.49
CA TRP A 182 -0.45 6.96 -14.35
C TRP A 182 -1.92 6.82 -13.94
N CYS A 183 -2.82 7.00 -14.91
CA CYS A 183 -4.20 6.54 -14.84
C CYS A 183 -4.26 5.10 -15.34
N LEU A 184 -4.46 4.14 -14.46
CA LEU A 184 -4.53 2.71 -14.81
C LEU A 184 -5.98 2.22 -14.71
N THR A 185 -6.41 1.48 -15.72
CA THR A 185 -7.67 0.73 -15.70
C THR A 185 -7.41 -0.72 -16.04
N PHE A 186 -7.90 -1.62 -15.18
CA PHE A 186 -7.71 -3.06 -15.34
C PHE A 186 -8.97 -3.72 -15.92
N LEU A 187 -8.80 -4.48 -17.00
CA LEU A 187 -9.82 -5.31 -17.63
C LEU A 187 -9.60 -6.76 -17.24
N GLU A 188 -10.21 -7.16 -16.13
CA GLU A 188 -10.11 -8.51 -15.57
C GLU A 188 -11.51 -9.09 -15.44
N LYS A 189 -11.88 -9.94 -16.39
CA LYS A 189 -13.19 -10.61 -16.38
C LYS A 189 -13.03 -12.12 -16.36
N GLU A 190 -12.83 -12.72 -17.54
CA GLU A 190 -12.60 -14.16 -17.66
C GLU A 190 -11.24 -14.39 -18.28
N ASP A 191 -10.59 -15.47 -17.88
CA ASP A 191 -9.27 -15.85 -18.39
C ASP A 191 -9.31 -16.10 -19.90
N GLN A 192 -8.21 -15.74 -20.58
CA GLN A 192 -8.02 -15.90 -22.02
C GLN A 192 -9.05 -15.16 -22.90
N SER A 193 -9.78 -14.19 -22.33
CA SER A 193 -10.70 -13.36 -23.11
C SER A 193 -9.96 -12.41 -24.05
N VAL A 194 -10.49 -12.23 -25.25
CA VAL A 194 -10.01 -11.22 -26.21
C VAL A 194 -10.95 -10.01 -26.17
N PHE A 195 -10.39 -8.85 -25.83
CA PHE A 195 -11.08 -7.57 -25.85
C PHE A 195 -10.75 -6.84 -27.15
N ILE A 196 -11.76 -6.67 -28.00
CA ILE A 196 -11.66 -5.90 -29.24
C ILE A 196 -12.03 -4.45 -28.90
N GLY A 197 -11.02 -3.59 -28.92
CA GLY A 197 -11.16 -2.17 -28.64
C GLY A 197 -11.72 -1.41 -29.84
N SER A 198 -12.61 -0.47 -29.55
CA SER A 198 -13.13 0.49 -30.51
C SER A 198 -13.25 1.88 -29.87
N ARG A 199 -13.53 2.89 -30.69
CA ARG A 199 -13.88 4.24 -30.20
C ARG A 199 -15.29 4.33 -29.63
N ASP A 200 -16.08 3.28 -29.78
CA ASP A 200 -17.45 3.25 -29.26
C ASP A 200 -17.47 3.16 -27.74
N ARG A 201 -18.65 3.46 -27.18
CA ARG A 201 -18.93 3.33 -25.75
C ARG A 201 -18.73 1.89 -25.24
N PHE A 202 -18.82 0.90 -26.11
CA PHE A 202 -18.72 -0.51 -25.77
C PHE A 202 -17.64 -1.20 -26.58
N TRP A 203 -16.82 -2.00 -25.90
CA TRP A 203 -15.91 -2.95 -26.49
C TRP A 203 -16.56 -4.33 -26.59
N ILE A 204 -16.05 -5.16 -27.47
CA ILE A 204 -16.51 -6.55 -27.62
C ILE A 204 -15.53 -7.44 -26.87
N LYS A 205 -16.03 -8.19 -25.89
CA LYS A 205 -15.30 -9.28 -25.23
C LYS A 205 -15.70 -10.59 -25.90
N ARG A 206 -14.71 -11.32 -26.41
CA ARG A 206 -14.87 -12.68 -26.93
C ARG A 206 -14.19 -13.68 -26.01
N ASN A 207 -14.90 -14.75 -25.66
CA ASN A 207 -14.33 -15.91 -24.97
C ASN A 207 -14.80 -17.16 -25.71
N GLY A 208 -13.91 -17.71 -26.55
CA GLY A 208 -14.27 -18.74 -27.54
C GLY A 208 -15.39 -18.24 -28.47
N GLU A 209 -16.51 -18.96 -28.48
CA GLU A 209 -17.68 -18.63 -29.31
C GLU A 209 -18.62 -17.58 -28.68
N LYS A 210 -18.48 -17.30 -27.38
CA LYS A 210 -19.36 -16.33 -26.70
C LYS A 210 -18.83 -14.92 -26.89
N SER A 211 -19.68 -14.04 -27.41
CA SER A 211 -19.40 -12.60 -27.49
C SER A 211 -20.32 -11.84 -26.54
N SER A 212 -19.74 -10.89 -25.80
CA SER A 212 -20.46 -10.01 -24.90
C SER A 212 -19.94 -8.58 -25.05
N ARG A 213 -20.77 -7.59 -24.71
CA ARG A 213 -20.36 -6.18 -24.72
C ARG A 213 -19.89 -5.78 -23.34
N VAL A 214 -18.79 -5.03 -23.29
CA VAL A 214 -18.25 -4.44 -22.06
C VAL A 214 -18.11 -2.95 -22.24
N LEU A 215 -18.29 -2.17 -21.17
CA LEU A 215 -18.06 -0.73 -21.24
C LEU A 215 -16.59 -0.47 -21.59
N SER A 216 -16.37 0.52 -22.46
CA SER A 216 -15.03 0.90 -22.87
C SER A 216 -14.25 1.45 -21.67
N PRO A 217 -13.06 0.90 -21.36
CA PRO A 217 -12.20 1.41 -20.28
C PRO A 217 -11.70 2.84 -20.58
N LEU A 218 -11.76 3.26 -21.86
CA LEU A 218 -11.39 4.61 -22.27
C LEU A 218 -12.26 5.67 -21.60
N LEU A 219 -13.51 5.35 -21.28
CA LEU A 219 -14.41 6.27 -20.57
C LEU A 219 -13.88 6.59 -19.17
N THR A 220 -13.44 5.55 -18.44
CA THR A 220 -12.91 5.70 -17.08
C THR A 220 -11.57 6.43 -17.10
N ILE A 221 -10.67 6.01 -17.99
CA ILE A 221 -9.34 6.62 -18.13
C ILE A 221 -9.45 8.09 -18.56
N SER A 222 -10.31 8.42 -19.52
CA SER A 222 -10.44 9.81 -20.02
C SER A 222 -11.05 10.72 -18.96
N ARG A 223 -11.98 10.20 -18.15
CA ARG A 223 -12.52 10.91 -16.99
C ARG A 223 -11.42 11.16 -15.95
N ALA A 224 -10.64 10.15 -15.62
CA ALA A 224 -9.51 10.30 -14.69
C ALA A 224 -8.49 11.33 -15.20
N GLU A 225 -8.09 11.24 -16.46
CA GLU A 225 -7.19 12.21 -17.09
C GLU A 225 -7.73 13.65 -17.00
N ALA A 226 -9.01 13.86 -17.30
CA ALA A 226 -9.63 15.18 -17.23
C ALA A 226 -9.62 15.74 -15.80
N VAL A 227 -9.92 14.91 -14.80
CA VAL A 227 -9.88 15.29 -13.38
C VAL A 227 -8.45 15.65 -12.96
N LEU A 228 -7.46 14.82 -13.30
CA LEU A 228 -6.06 15.06 -12.95
C LEU A 228 -5.53 16.33 -13.60
N LYS A 229 -5.84 16.57 -14.89
CA LYS A 229 -5.48 17.81 -15.58
C LYS A 229 -6.07 19.03 -14.90
N ALA A 230 -7.35 18.98 -14.50
CA ALA A 230 -7.98 20.08 -13.80
C ALA A 230 -7.31 20.39 -12.46
N VAL A 231 -7.00 19.35 -11.67
CA VAL A 231 -6.31 19.50 -10.37
C VAL A 231 -4.90 20.06 -10.55
N PHE A 232 -4.13 19.55 -11.51
CA PHE A 232 -2.77 20.01 -11.76
C PHE A 232 -2.72 21.43 -12.34
N GLN A 233 -3.68 21.79 -13.20
CA GLN A 233 -3.81 23.15 -13.70
C GLN A 233 -4.13 24.14 -12.57
N GLN A 234 -5.03 23.78 -11.65
CA GLN A 234 -5.35 24.61 -10.49
C GLN A 234 -4.17 24.75 -9.52
N ALA A 235 -3.33 23.72 -9.41
CA ALA A 235 -2.14 23.72 -8.56
C ALA A 235 -0.88 24.27 -9.26
N GLU A 236 -0.99 24.72 -10.52
CA GLU A 236 0.13 25.21 -11.34
C GLU A 236 1.29 24.19 -11.43
N LEU A 237 0.95 22.90 -11.57
CA LEU A 237 1.91 21.80 -11.65
C LEU A 237 2.04 21.29 -13.08
N ASP A 238 3.28 21.29 -13.59
CA ASP A 238 3.62 20.57 -14.81
C ASP A 238 4.14 19.16 -14.45
N PHE A 239 3.21 18.21 -14.34
CA PHE A 239 3.52 16.81 -14.03
C PHE A 239 2.89 15.88 -15.09
N PRO A 240 3.69 15.07 -15.81
CA PRO A 240 3.18 14.27 -16.92
C PRO A 240 2.12 13.25 -16.50
N ILE A 241 1.04 13.16 -17.28
CA ILE A 241 -0.05 12.19 -17.10
C ILE A 241 0.03 11.14 -18.20
N LYS A 242 0.20 9.87 -17.82
CA LYS A 242 0.13 8.71 -18.70
C LYS A 242 -1.12 7.89 -18.43
N LYS A 243 -1.53 7.11 -19.43
CA LYS A 243 -2.74 6.31 -19.41
C LYS A 243 -2.42 4.89 -19.84
N ALA A 244 -2.93 3.91 -19.11
CA ALA A 244 -2.84 2.53 -19.55
C ALA A 244 -4.11 1.72 -19.31
N VAL A 245 -4.48 0.93 -20.31
CA VAL A 245 -5.45 -0.17 -20.15
C VAL A 245 -4.64 -1.45 -19.98
N ILE A 246 -4.87 -2.15 -18.88
CA ILE A 246 -4.13 -3.35 -18.52
C ILE A 246 -5.08 -4.54 -18.46
N SER A 247 -4.68 -5.69 -19.03
CA SER A 247 -5.33 -6.97 -18.76
C SER A 247 -4.26 -7.99 -18.39
N ARG A 248 -4.36 -8.57 -17.19
CA ARG A 248 -3.39 -9.59 -16.72
C ARG A 248 -3.68 -10.98 -17.31
N ASN A 249 -4.95 -11.29 -17.54
CA ASN A 249 -5.41 -12.61 -17.95
C ASN A 249 -6.00 -12.67 -19.37
N GLY A 250 -6.19 -11.53 -20.03
CA GLY A 250 -6.77 -11.45 -21.37
C GLY A 250 -5.86 -10.78 -22.40
N PHE A 251 -6.29 -10.83 -23.64
CA PHE A 251 -5.66 -10.15 -24.77
C PHE A 251 -6.46 -8.90 -25.13
N ILE A 252 -5.78 -7.83 -25.50
CA ILE A 252 -6.43 -6.61 -25.97
C ILE A 252 -5.99 -6.38 -27.41
N ASP A 253 -6.95 -6.35 -28.32
CA ASP A 253 -6.76 -5.99 -29.72
C ASP A 253 -7.38 -4.62 -29.97
N TYR A 254 -6.54 -3.59 -30.00
CA TYR A 254 -6.98 -2.22 -30.26
C TYR A 254 -5.97 -1.48 -31.16
N PRO A 255 -5.98 -1.75 -32.48
CA PRO A 255 -5.01 -1.18 -33.42
C PRO A 255 -5.18 0.33 -33.59
N GLU A 256 -6.39 0.85 -33.37
CA GLU A 256 -6.71 2.28 -33.45
C GLU A 256 -6.47 3.06 -32.14
N ALA A 257 -5.70 2.48 -31.21
CA ALA A 257 -5.40 3.12 -29.93
C ALA A 257 -4.66 4.46 -30.13
N PRO A 258 -5.06 5.54 -29.42
CA PRO A 258 -4.32 6.78 -29.44
C PRO A 258 -2.89 6.59 -28.94
N ALA A 259 -1.92 7.33 -29.50
CA ALA A 259 -0.51 7.24 -29.08
C ALA A 259 -0.27 7.56 -27.59
N SER A 260 -1.18 8.31 -26.95
CA SER A 260 -1.13 8.63 -25.52
C SER A 260 -1.67 7.52 -24.61
N LEU A 261 -2.15 6.41 -25.17
CA LEU A 261 -2.70 5.28 -24.45
C LEU A 261 -1.79 4.06 -24.58
N GLU A 262 -1.28 3.57 -23.46
CA GLU A 262 -0.58 2.29 -23.42
C GLU A 262 -1.57 1.14 -23.27
N VAL A 263 -1.55 0.21 -24.22
CA VAL A 263 -2.36 -1.02 -24.15
C VAL A 263 -1.45 -2.18 -23.76
N ILE A 264 -1.71 -2.74 -22.58
CA ILE A 264 -0.90 -3.78 -21.95
C ILE A 264 -1.77 -5.02 -21.78
N ASP A 265 -1.50 -6.04 -22.59
CA ASP A 265 -2.17 -7.33 -22.50
C ASP A 265 -1.40 -8.31 -21.61
N SER A 266 -1.92 -9.53 -21.47
CA SER A 266 -1.31 -10.60 -20.66
C SER A 266 0.14 -10.89 -21.05
N ARG A 267 0.49 -10.76 -22.34
CA ARG A 267 1.84 -11.00 -22.87
C ARG A 267 2.82 -9.91 -22.47
N ARG A 268 2.36 -8.65 -22.44
CA ARG A 268 3.20 -7.48 -22.14
C ARG A 268 3.18 -7.09 -20.67
N PHE A 269 2.22 -7.60 -19.89
CA PHE A 269 2.05 -7.25 -18.48
C PHE A 269 3.30 -7.53 -17.66
N LEU A 270 3.83 -8.75 -17.70
CA LEU A 270 4.98 -9.12 -16.87
C LEU A 270 6.24 -8.29 -17.19
N PRO A 271 6.66 -8.13 -18.48
CA PRO A 271 7.77 -7.24 -18.82
C PRO A 271 7.52 -5.79 -18.41
N TRP A 272 6.29 -5.28 -18.59
CA TRP A 272 5.94 -3.91 -18.15
C TRP A 272 6.07 -3.74 -16.64
N PHE A 273 5.54 -4.70 -15.88
CA PHE A 273 5.58 -4.66 -14.43
C PHE A 273 7.01 -4.74 -13.90
N GLN A 274 7.83 -5.64 -14.44
CA GLN A 274 9.25 -5.76 -14.08
C GLN A 274 10.05 -4.48 -14.34
N ARG A 275 9.74 -3.73 -15.42
CA ARG A 275 10.35 -2.41 -15.65
C ARG A 275 10.01 -1.42 -14.53
N LEU A 276 8.76 -1.41 -14.06
CA LEU A 276 8.37 -0.54 -12.95
C LEU A 276 9.07 -0.95 -11.64
N GLN A 277 9.21 -2.25 -11.39
CA GLN A 277 9.95 -2.77 -10.22
C GLN A 277 11.43 -2.38 -10.25
N GLY A 278 12.04 -2.45 -11.43
CA GLY A 278 13.46 -2.17 -11.64
C GLY A 278 13.79 -0.69 -11.79
N THR A 279 12.89 0.25 -11.51
CA THR A 279 13.15 1.69 -11.61
C THR A 279 13.71 2.22 -10.28
N PRO A 280 15.04 2.43 -10.14
CA PRO A 280 15.60 2.99 -8.92
C PRO A 280 15.47 4.50 -9.00
N SER A 281 14.42 5.05 -8.39
CA SER A 281 14.32 6.51 -8.26
C SER A 281 13.78 6.87 -6.89
N PRO A 282 14.45 7.79 -6.17
CA PRO A 282 13.96 8.26 -4.88
C PRO A 282 12.66 9.05 -5.07
N LEU A 283 11.91 9.22 -3.98
CA LEU A 283 10.77 10.13 -3.94
C LEU A 283 11.23 11.55 -4.32
N LYS A 284 10.58 12.15 -5.32
CA LYS A 284 10.91 13.51 -5.79
C LYS A 284 9.92 14.53 -5.26
N THR A 285 10.38 15.77 -5.05
CA THR A 285 9.53 16.87 -4.60
C THR A 285 8.36 17.14 -5.54
N ALA A 286 8.56 17.03 -6.87
CA ALA A 286 7.50 17.20 -7.86
C ALA A 286 6.38 16.16 -7.68
N GLN A 287 6.73 14.90 -7.44
CA GLN A 287 5.79 13.82 -7.14
C GLN A 287 5.01 14.09 -5.84
N LEU A 288 5.68 14.57 -4.79
CA LEU A 288 5.01 14.90 -3.52
C LEU A 288 4.06 16.10 -3.66
N ARG A 289 4.43 17.12 -4.46
CA ARG A 289 3.54 18.23 -4.79
C ARG A 289 2.31 17.77 -5.56
N ALA A 290 2.50 16.90 -6.56
CA ALA A 290 1.40 16.29 -7.30
C ALA A 290 0.48 15.46 -6.39
N ALA A 291 1.05 14.62 -5.53
CA ALA A 291 0.30 13.84 -4.55
C ALA A 291 -0.47 14.75 -3.58
N LYS A 292 0.14 15.85 -3.11
CA LYS A 292 -0.53 16.85 -2.26
C LYS A 292 -1.77 17.43 -2.95
N ALA A 293 -1.62 17.89 -4.18
CA ALA A 293 -2.70 18.51 -4.94
C ALA A 293 -3.87 17.54 -5.16
N LEU A 294 -3.58 16.26 -5.42
CA LEU A 294 -4.60 15.22 -5.57
C LEU A 294 -5.31 14.94 -4.23
N LEU A 295 -4.57 14.73 -3.15
CA LEU A 295 -5.14 14.46 -1.82
C LEU A 295 -5.98 15.62 -1.28
N GLN A 296 -5.60 16.87 -1.57
CA GLN A 296 -6.40 18.04 -1.21
C GLN A 296 -7.71 18.12 -1.99
N SER A 297 -7.76 17.49 -3.17
CA SER A 297 -8.94 17.43 -4.02
C SER A 297 -9.78 16.16 -3.81
N THR A 298 -9.42 15.29 -2.86
CA THR A 298 -10.21 14.09 -2.55
C THR A 298 -11.30 14.37 -1.52
N GLN A 299 -12.40 13.66 -1.65
CA GLN A 299 -13.42 13.58 -0.61
C GLN A 299 -12.96 12.61 0.50
N THR A 300 -13.26 12.97 1.75
CA THR A 300 -13.01 12.12 2.91
C THR A 300 -14.27 11.99 3.75
N THR A 301 -14.67 10.75 3.99
CA THR A 301 -15.76 10.35 4.89
C THR A 301 -15.14 9.62 6.07
N SER A 302 -15.23 10.21 7.27
CA SER A 302 -14.67 9.63 8.48
C SER A 302 -15.51 9.98 9.70
N THR A 303 -15.27 9.24 10.79
CA THR A 303 -15.89 9.48 12.09
C THR A 303 -14.80 9.84 13.09
N ILE A 304 -15.08 10.81 13.97
CA ILE A 304 -14.20 11.12 15.10
C ILE A 304 -14.19 9.90 16.02
N ARG A 305 -13.00 9.56 16.52
CA ARG A 305 -12.87 8.40 17.39
C ARG A 305 -13.55 8.66 18.74
N PRO A 306 -14.24 7.65 19.32
CA PRO A 306 -14.95 7.80 20.60
C PRO A 306 -14.06 8.28 21.76
N GLU A 307 -12.75 8.00 21.73
CA GLU A 307 -11.81 8.52 22.74
C GLU A 307 -11.66 10.05 22.75
N TRP A 308 -11.96 10.73 21.64
CA TRP A 308 -11.85 12.19 21.49
C TRP A 308 -13.19 12.93 21.61
N GLU A 309 -14.33 12.23 21.51
CA GLU A 309 -15.67 12.83 21.67
C GLU A 309 -15.90 13.46 23.06
N ARG A 310 -15.13 13.08 24.08
CA ARG A 310 -15.34 13.54 25.47
C ARG A 310 -14.84 14.95 25.78
N HIS A 311 -14.12 15.63 24.88
CA HIS A 311 -13.49 16.91 25.19
C HIS A 311 -14.15 18.16 24.60
N GLU A 312 -15.11 18.03 23.68
CA GLU A 312 -15.78 19.19 23.07
C GLU A 312 -17.06 19.64 23.79
N GLY A 313 -17.63 18.78 24.65
CA GLY A 313 -18.86 19.10 25.42
C GLY A 313 -18.64 19.67 26.82
N SER A 314 -17.43 19.64 27.39
CA SER A 314 -17.24 19.88 28.84
C SER A 314 -17.17 21.36 29.25
N TRP A 315 -16.95 22.30 28.32
CA TRP A 315 -16.76 23.72 28.68
C TRP A 315 -18.06 24.53 28.71
N LEU A 316 -19.16 24.03 28.13
CA LEU A 316 -20.46 24.69 28.15
C LEU A 316 -21.32 24.36 29.39
N TYR A 317 -20.96 23.32 30.15
CA TYR A 317 -21.69 22.92 31.36
C TYR A 317 -21.15 23.53 32.66
N HIS A 318 -20.07 24.31 32.61
CA HIS A 318 -19.57 25.03 33.79
C HIS A 318 -19.97 26.50 33.85
N THR A 319 -20.28 27.14 32.72
CA THR A 319 -20.71 28.55 32.74
C THR A 319 -22.19 28.74 33.06
N ILE A 320 -23.05 27.74 32.81
CA ILE A 320 -24.50 27.86 33.06
C ILE A 320 -24.86 27.57 34.52
N LYS A 321 -23.96 26.95 35.30
CA LYS A 321 -24.22 26.64 36.71
C LYS A 321 -23.82 27.74 37.70
N GLU A 322 -23.04 28.73 37.28
CA GLU A 322 -22.64 29.86 38.15
C GLU A 322 -23.60 31.06 38.05
N GLU A 323 -24.52 31.12 37.07
CA GLU A 323 -25.52 32.19 36.96
C GLU A 323 -26.91 31.84 37.53
N GLU A 324 -27.12 30.61 38.04
CA GLU A 324 -28.37 30.22 38.71
C GLU A 324 -28.27 30.19 40.25
N GLU A 325 -27.14 30.61 40.84
CA GLU A 325 -26.93 30.72 42.29
C GLU A 325 -26.51 32.14 42.73
N GLU A 326 -27.20 33.20 42.27
CA GLU A 326 -27.25 34.51 42.96
C GLU A 326 -28.65 35.12 42.99
#